data_AF-A0A703RD40-F1
#
_entry.id   AF-A0A703RD40-F1
#
_cell.length_a   1.000
_cell.length_b   1.000
_cell.length_c   1.000
_cell.angle_alpha   90.00
_cell.angle_beta   90.00
_cell.angle_gamma   90.00
#
_symmetry.space_group_name_H-M   'P 1'
#
loop_
_entity.id
_entity.type
_entity.pdbx_description
1 polymer ?
#
loop_
_entity_poly.entity_id
_entity_poly.type
_entity_poly.pdbx_seq_one_letter_code
_entity_poly.pdbx_strand_id
1 'polypeptide(L)'
;DGSILIRADKYAEFIGIDRTMAYKQMKDAADYFSSNIKLISLCDYIKNEGLLRVALSTETINFISAVDGRKYQTTVVLYQSAVKLSGRYSWNLYQLIKSRLLDKSGAFSIKLDELMIELNSRVNLEFKDYKKSVIGRSIDEIVEKTEIKSIKCVNAERQGRRVSKVRFEIEMR
;
A
#
# COMPACT_ATOMS: atom_id res chain seq x y z
N ASP A 1 -14.50 20.81 -13.97
CA ASP A 1 -13.06 20.84 -13.59
C ASP A 1 -12.46 19.43 -13.44
N GLY A 2 -13.27 18.35 -13.41
CA GLY A 2 -12.76 16.98 -13.28
C GLY A 2 -12.33 16.62 -11.86
N SER A 3 -12.66 17.47 -10.88
CA SER A 3 -12.37 17.21 -9.48
C SER A 3 -13.39 16.25 -8.86
N ILE A 4 -12.92 15.44 -7.93
CA ILE A 4 -13.70 14.51 -7.13
C ILE A 4 -13.88 15.12 -5.74
N LEU A 5 -15.09 15.00 -5.19
CA LEU A 5 -15.41 15.44 -3.83
C LEU A 5 -15.51 14.25 -2.90
N ILE A 6 -14.71 14.24 -1.84
CA ILE A 6 -14.74 13.21 -0.80
C ILE A 6 -15.32 13.82 0.46
N ARG A 7 -16.42 13.25 0.96
CA ARG A 7 -17.09 13.72 2.19
C ARG A 7 -16.46 13.10 3.42
N ALA A 8 -16.17 13.92 4.43
CA ALA A 8 -15.59 13.47 5.69
C ALA A 8 -16.47 12.47 6.45
N ASP A 9 -17.79 12.65 6.43
CA ASP A 9 -18.70 11.74 7.13
C ASP A 9 -18.77 10.36 6.46
N LYS A 10 -18.75 10.32 5.12
CA LYS A 10 -18.70 9.07 4.36
C LYS A 10 -17.35 8.37 4.47
N TYR A 11 -16.27 9.13 4.49
CA TYR A 11 -14.95 8.60 4.81
C TYR A 11 -14.90 8.03 6.23
N ALA A 12 -15.40 8.74 7.23
CA ALA A 12 -15.47 8.28 8.61
C ALA A 12 -16.24 6.96 8.75
N GLU A 13 -17.44 6.91 8.16
CA GLU A 13 -18.29 5.72 8.10
C GLU A 13 -17.58 4.53 7.45
N PHE A 14 -16.92 4.78 6.31
CA PHE A 14 -16.26 3.75 5.54
C PHE A 14 -15.03 3.16 6.25
N ILE A 15 -14.22 4.01 6.88
CA ILE A 15 -12.96 3.62 7.55
C ILE A 15 -13.23 3.10 8.97
N GLY A 16 -14.35 3.48 9.58
CA GLY A 16 -14.68 3.16 10.96
C GLY A 16 -13.95 4.03 11.98
N ILE A 17 -13.82 5.34 11.68
CA ILE A 17 -13.23 6.34 12.59
C ILE A 17 -14.26 7.41 12.94
N ASP A 18 -14.02 8.17 14.01
CA ASP A 18 -14.87 9.30 14.35
C ASP A 18 -14.73 10.45 13.33
N ARG A 19 -15.77 11.28 13.24
CA ARG A 19 -15.81 12.41 12.29
C ARG A 19 -14.67 13.41 12.53
N THR A 20 -14.31 13.66 13.79
CA THR A 20 -13.23 14.60 14.14
C THR A 20 -11.89 14.12 13.59
N MET A 21 -11.60 12.83 13.71
CA MET A 21 -10.42 12.22 13.12
C MET A 21 -10.45 12.26 11.59
N ALA A 22 -11.60 11.98 10.98
CA ALA A 22 -11.76 12.09 9.52
C ALA A 22 -11.46 13.51 9.01
N TYR A 23 -12.00 14.55 9.67
CA TYR A 23 -11.72 15.94 9.33
C TYR A 23 -10.23 16.27 9.44
N LYS A 24 -9.58 15.81 10.52
CA LYS A 24 -8.14 16.00 10.72
C LYS A 24 -7.34 15.35 9.59
N GLN A 25 -7.60 14.08 9.28
CA GLN A 25 -6.88 13.34 8.24
C GLN A 25 -7.08 13.96 6.85
N MET A 26 -8.29 14.42 6.51
CA MET A 26 -8.53 15.12 5.25
C MET A 26 -7.78 16.44 5.14
N LYS A 27 -7.72 17.21 6.23
CA LYS A 27 -6.94 18.45 6.26
C LYS A 27 -5.45 18.17 6.11
N ASP A 28 -4.92 17.21 6.87
CA ASP A 28 -3.52 16.81 6.78
C ASP A 28 -3.17 16.31 5.36
N ALA A 29 -4.10 15.61 4.69
CA ALA A 29 -3.95 15.19 3.30
C ALA A 29 -3.94 16.38 2.32
N ALA A 30 -4.82 17.37 2.49
CA ALA A 30 -4.80 18.59 1.69
C ALA A 30 -3.45 19.32 1.81
N ASP A 31 -2.96 19.51 3.04
CA ASP A 31 -1.68 20.15 3.31
C ASP A 31 -0.52 19.36 2.67
N TYR A 32 -0.51 18.04 2.79
CA TYR A 32 0.51 17.18 2.18
C TYR A 32 0.50 17.28 0.64
N PHE A 33 -0.66 17.11 0.01
CA PHE A 33 -0.78 17.05 -1.45
C PHE A 33 -0.76 18.41 -2.13
N SER A 34 -0.97 19.51 -1.41
CA SER A 34 -0.81 20.87 -1.93
C SER A 34 0.56 21.12 -2.57
N SER A 35 1.59 20.39 -2.12
CA SER A 35 2.95 20.46 -2.63
C SER A 35 3.30 19.39 -3.68
N ASN A 36 2.42 18.40 -3.90
CA ASN A 36 2.69 17.22 -4.73
C ASN A 36 1.90 17.23 -6.05
N ILE A 37 2.19 18.25 -6.87
CA ILE A 37 1.49 18.54 -8.12
C ILE A 37 1.64 17.47 -9.22
N LYS A 38 2.59 16.54 -9.07
CA LYS A 38 2.85 15.49 -10.06
C LYS A 38 1.73 14.45 -10.10
N LEU A 39 1.22 14.04 -8.94
CA LEU A 39 0.16 13.04 -8.85
C LEU A 39 -1.22 13.68 -8.75
N ILE A 40 -1.32 14.74 -7.94
CA ILE A 40 -2.57 15.42 -7.63
C ILE A 40 -2.41 16.88 -8.04
N SER A 41 -3.17 17.31 -9.04
CA SER A 41 -3.11 18.68 -9.56
C SER A 41 -3.82 19.69 -8.65
N LEU A 42 -4.76 19.21 -7.81
CA LEU A 42 -5.48 20.03 -6.82
C LEU A 42 -5.86 19.17 -5.61
N CYS A 43 -5.63 19.66 -4.39
CA CYS A 43 -6.11 19.01 -3.17
C CYS A 43 -6.46 20.07 -2.11
N ASP A 44 -7.74 20.39 -1.99
CA ASP A 44 -8.22 21.46 -1.10
C ASP A 44 -9.27 20.95 -0.13
N TYR A 45 -9.15 21.34 1.13
CA TYR A 45 -10.16 21.05 2.15
C TYR A 45 -11.15 22.22 2.29
N ILE A 46 -12.42 21.96 1.96
CA ILE A 46 -13.52 22.92 2.04
C ILE A 46 -14.11 22.87 3.46
N LYS A 47 -13.54 23.70 4.35
CA LYS A 47 -13.77 23.65 5.80
C LYS A 47 -15.23 23.62 6.23
N ASN A 48 -16.08 24.46 5.62
CA ASN A 48 -17.48 24.61 6.05
C ASN A 48 -18.39 23.48 5.56
N GLU A 49 -17.94 22.69 4.58
CA GLU A 49 -18.74 21.62 3.96
C GLU A 49 -18.22 20.23 4.35
N GLY A 50 -17.05 20.15 4.98
CA GLY A 50 -16.46 18.85 5.34
C GLY A 50 -16.05 18.04 4.12
N LEU A 51 -15.62 18.71 3.05
CA LEU A 51 -15.26 18.08 1.78
C LEU A 51 -13.76 18.22 1.52
N LEU A 52 -13.17 17.16 1.00
CA LEU A 52 -11.88 17.22 0.32
C LEU A 52 -12.12 17.22 -1.19
N ARG A 53 -11.71 18.29 -1.86
CA ARG A 53 -11.71 18.40 -3.32
C ARG A 53 -10.36 17.91 -3.83
N VAL A 54 -10.38 16.91 -4.71
CA VAL A 54 -9.17 16.32 -5.29
C VAL A 54 -9.27 16.33 -6.81
N ALA A 55 -8.29 16.87 -7.52
CA ALA A 55 -8.13 16.68 -8.95
C ALA A 55 -6.83 15.92 -9.22
N LEU A 56 -6.91 14.85 -10.01
CA LEU A 56 -5.74 14.08 -10.40
C LEU A 56 -4.96 14.82 -11.50
N SER A 57 -3.66 14.61 -11.58
CA SER A 57 -2.89 15.08 -12.73
C SER A 57 -3.26 14.29 -13.99
N THR A 58 -3.07 14.88 -15.18
CA THR A 58 -3.28 14.17 -16.46
C THR A 58 -2.43 12.90 -16.54
N GLU A 59 -1.21 12.93 -16.03
CA GLU A 59 -0.33 11.75 -15.97
C GLU A 59 -0.95 10.64 -15.13
N THR A 60 -1.45 10.96 -13.94
CA THR A 60 -2.13 9.98 -13.07
C THR A 60 -3.40 9.45 -13.72
N ILE A 61 -4.22 10.33 -14.33
CA ILE A 61 -5.42 9.92 -15.08
C ILE A 61 -5.03 8.94 -16.17
N ASN A 62 -3.98 9.21 -16.94
CA ASN A 62 -3.50 8.29 -17.97
C ASN A 62 -3.06 6.96 -17.36
N PHE A 63 -2.37 6.93 -16.23
CA PHE A 63 -2.00 5.67 -15.56
C PHE A 63 -3.21 4.84 -15.12
N ILE A 64 -4.24 5.48 -14.53
CA ILE A 64 -5.42 4.75 -14.03
C ILE A 64 -6.42 4.41 -15.14
N SER A 65 -6.53 5.23 -16.19
CA SER A 65 -7.45 5.02 -17.32
C SER A 65 -6.87 4.15 -18.42
N ALA A 66 -5.53 4.11 -18.57
CA ALA A 66 -4.85 3.20 -19.48
C ALA A 66 -4.76 1.76 -18.94
N VAL A 67 -5.46 1.44 -17.85
CA VAL A 67 -5.64 0.08 -17.32
C VAL A 67 -6.52 -0.72 -18.30
N ASP A 68 -5.98 -1.02 -19.49
CA ASP A 68 -6.42 -2.15 -20.29
C ASP A 68 -5.70 -3.38 -19.74
N GLY A 69 -6.43 -4.22 -19.00
CA GLY A 69 -5.91 -5.46 -18.43
C GLY A 69 -5.39 -6.46 -19.48
N ARG A 70 -5.60 -6.21 -20.78
CA ARG A 70 -5.00 -6.96 -21.88
C ARG A 70 -3.62 -6.45 -22.29
N LYS A 71 -3.27 -5.20 -21.98
CA LYS A 71 -2.02 -4.55 -22.39
C LYS A 71 -1.03 -4.38 -21.24
N TYR A 72 -1.51 -4.22 -20.01
CA TYR A 72 -0.68 -3.96 -18.84
C TYR A 72 -0.97 -4.95 -17.72
N GLN A 73 0.08 -5.36 -16.99
CA GLN A 73 -0.09 -6.11 -15.76
C GLN A 73 -0.71 -5.20 -14.70
N THR A 74 -1.84 -5.62 -14.13
CA THR A 74 -2.62 -4.81 -13.20
C THR A 74 -2.74 -5.55 -11.88
N THR A 75 -2.53 -4.82 -10.78
CA THR A 75 -2.66 -5.38 -9.43
C THR A 75 -4.00 -4.98 -8.85
N VAL A 76 -4.82 -5.97 -8.49
CA VAL A 76 -6.12 -5.73 -7.86
C VAL A 76 -6.00 -5.96 -6.36
N VAL A 77 -6.46 -4.98 -5.59
CA VAL A 77 -6.47 -5.00 -4.13
C VAL A 77 -7.85 -4.64 -3.59
N LEU A 78 -8.26 -5.26 -2.48
CA LEU A 78 -9.47 -4.84 -1.79
C LEU A 78 -9.24 -3.50 -1.09
N TYR A 79 -10.10 -2.53 -1.37
CA TYR A 79 -10.01 -1.19 -0.79
C TYR A 79 -10.12 -1.23 0.74
N GLN A 80 -11.01 -2.06 1.30
CA GLN A 80 -11.14 -2.25 2.75
C GLN A 80 -9.87 -2.80 3.41
N SER A 81 -9.11 -3.66 2.71
CA SER A 81 -7.82 -4.15 3.19
C SER A 81 -6.78 -3.04 3.15
N ALA A 82 -6.71 -2.30 2.03
CA ALA A 82 -5.75 -1.22 1.83
C ALA A 82 -5.81 -0.16 2.93
N VAL A 83 -7.02 0.31 3.26
CA VAL A 83 -7.21 1.41 4.22
C VAL A 83 -6.96 1.04 5.69
N LYS A 84 -6.97 -0.26 6.02
CA LYS A 84 -6.75 -0.74 7.39
C LYS A 84 -5.27 -0.94 7.73
N LEU A 85 -4.41 -0.98 6.71
CA LEU A 85 -2.96 -1.13 6.88
C LEU A 85 -2.33 0.21 7.22
N SER A 86 -1.85 0.31 8.45
CA SER A 86 -1.25 1.53 9.01
C SER A 86 0.26 1.42 9.23
N GLY A 87 0.80 0.21 9.23
CA GLY A 87 2.21 -0.05 9.37
C GLY A 87 3.01 0.50 8.19
N ARG A 88 4.17 1.08 8.51
CA ARG A 88 5.05 1.79 7.56
C ARG A 88 5.37 1.00 6.29
N TYR A 89 5.46 -0.32 6.39
CA TYR A 89 5.86 -1.20 5.28
C TYR A 89 4.73 -2.16 4.87
N SER A 90 3.64 -2.23 5.64
CA SER A 90 2.56 -3.20 5.47
C SER A 90 1.83 -3.00 4.15
N TRP A 91 1.53 -1.75 3.78
CA TRP A 91 0.88 -1.44 2.50
C TRP A 91 1.72 -1.87 1.30
N ASN A 92 3.02 -1.56 1.32
CA ASN A 92 3.92 -1.94 0.23
C ASN A 92 4.09 -3.46 0.13
N LEU A 93 4.25 -4.16 1.26
CA LEU A 93 4.35 -5.62 1.26
C LEU A 93 3.06 -6.27 0.75
N TYR A 94 1.91 -5.77 1.17
CA TYR A 94 0.62 -6.26 0.70
C TYR A 94 0.45 -6.06 -0.81
N GLN A 95 0.76 -4.88 -1.35
CA GLN A 95 0.73 -4.63 -2.79
C GLN A 95 1.68 -5.55 -3.56
N LEU A 96 2.90 -5.74 -3.06
CA LEU A 96 3.87 -6.66 -3.66
C LEU A 96 3.33 -8.10 -3.67
N ILE A 97 2.71 -8.56 -2.58
CA ILE A 97 2.10 -9.89 -2.55
C ILE A 97 0.99 -10.00 -3.60
N LYS A 98 0.08 -9.02 -3.65
CA LYS A 98 -1.05 -9.03 -4.59
C LYS A 98 -0.60 -8.97 -6.05
N SER A 99 0.46 -8.25 -6.36
CA SER A 99 1.02 -8.19 -7.72
C SER A 99 1.66 -9.50 -8.15
N ARG A 100 2.28 -10.24 -7.22
CA ARG A 100 2.92 -11.54 -7.48
C ARG A 100 1.96 -12.73 -7.44
N LEU A 101 0.79 -12.59 -6.81
CA LEU A 101 -0.25 -13.63 -6.79
C LEU A 101 -1.02 -13.77 -8.10
N LEU A 102 -0.81 -12.86 -9.06
CA LEU A 102 -1.36 -12.99 -10.41
C LEU A 102 -0.95 -14.31 -11.09
N ASP A 103 0.17 -14.90 -10.66
CA ASP A 103 0.74 -16.14 -11.21
C ASP A 103 0.16 -17.43 -10.58
N LYS A 104 -0.87 -17.33 -9.71
CA LYS A 104 -1.62 -18.44 -9.06
C LYS A 104 -0.81 -19.43 -8.20
N SER A 105 0.50 -19.30 -8.08
CA SER A 105 1.38 -20.25 -7.36
C SER A 105 1.29 -20.17 -5.83
N GLY A 106 0.55 -19.19 -5.27
CA GLY A 106 0.52 -18.93 -3.83
C GLY A 106 1.90 -18.62 -3.23
N ALA A 107 2.94 -18.45 -4.04
CA ALA A 107 4.30 -18.28 -3.55
C ALA A 107 5.19 -17.61 -4.60
N PHE A 108 6.07 -16.73 -4.15
CA PHE A 108 7.06 -16.07 -5.00
C PHE A 108 8.37 -15.86 -4.25
N SER A 109 9.47 -15.76 -4.99
CA SER A 109 10.78 -15.46 -4.43
C SER A 109 11.28 -14.12 -4.95
N ILE A 110 11.94 -13.34 -4.09
CA ILE A 110 12.46 -12.02 -4.40
C ILE A 110 13.83 -11.85 -3.75
N LYS A 111 14.76 -11.14 -4.42
CA LYS A 111 16.05 -10.82 -3.81
C LYS A 111 15.86 -9.80 -2.69
N LEU A 112 16.78 -9.79 -1.73
CA LEU A 112 16.67 -8.94 -0.55
C LEU A 112 16.80 -7.44 -0.87
N ASP A 113 17.69 -7.08 -1.80
CA ASP A 113 17.84 -5.72 -2.33
C ASP A 113 16.59 -5.23 -3.05
N GLU A 114 16.03 -6.06 -3.93
CA GLU A 114 14.76 -5.80 -4.62
C GLU A 114 13.61 -5.62 -3.60
N LEU A 115 13.50 -6.50 -2.61
CA LEU A 115 12.49 -6.39 -1.55
C LEU A 115 12.63 -5.08 -0.76
N MET A 116 13.85 -4.66 -0.43
CA MET A 116 14.08 -3.40 0.29
C MET A 116 13.62 -2.17 -0.53
N ILE A 117 13.78 -2.22 -1.85
CA ILE A 117 13.30 -1.17 -2.76
C ILE A 117 11.77 -1.17 -2.79
N GLU A 118 11.13 -2.32 -2.99
CA GLU A 118 9.67 -2.47 -3.04
C GLU A 118 8.99 -1.99 -1.74
N LEU A 119 9.57 -2.34 -0.58
CA LEU A 119 9.07 -1.90 0.72
C LEU A 119 9.42 -0.44 1.04
N ASN A 120 10.19 0.24 0.18
CA ASN A 120 10.76 1.56 0.45
C ASN A 120 11.47 1.60 1.82
N SER A 121 12.13 0.51 2.20
CA SER A 121 12.77 0.33 3.49
C SER A 121 14.27 0.58 3.36
N ARG A 122 14.68 1.83 3.58
CA ARG A 122 16.10 2.25 3.56
C ARG A 122 16.79 2.04 4.92
N VAL A 123 16.46 0.95 5.61
CA VAL A 123 16.99 0.66 6.95
C VAL A 123 18.26 -0.17 6.84
N ASN A 124 19.30 0.23 7.59
CA ASN A 124 20.54 -0.54 7.67
C ASN A 124 20.46 -1.51 8.85
N LEU A 125 19.86 -2.68 8.61
CA LEU A 125 19.67 -3.72 9.63
C LEU A 125 20.30 -5.03 9.18
N GLU A 126 20.76 -5.83 10.14
CA GLU A 126 21.03 -7.24 9.87
C GLU A 126 19.76 -7.98 9.44
N PHE A 127 19.89 -9.02 8.63
CA PHE A 127 18.74 -9.73 8.09
C PHE A 127 17.81 -10.27 9.19
N LYS A 128 18.34 -10.71 10.33
CA LYS A 128 17.53 -11.20 11.46
C LYS A 128 16.59 -10.11 11.97
N ASP A 129 17.11 -8.90 12.18
CA ASP A 129 16.34 -7.77 12.69
C ASP A 129 15.42 -7.20 11.63
N TYR A 130 15.86 -7.14 10.38
CA TYR A 130 15.02 -6.78 9.24
C TYR A 130 13.82 -7.74 9.10
N LYS A 131 14.08 -9.05 9.17
CA LYS A 131 13.03 -10.08 9.10
C LYS A 131 12.02 -9.94 10.23
N LYS A 132 12.45 -9.59 11.44
CA LYS A 132 11.56 -9.39 12.59
C LYS A 132 10.77 -8.07 12.51
N SER A 133 11.48 -6.96 12.33
CA SER A 133 10.93 -5.61 12.53
C SER A 133 10.24 -5.04 11.29
N VAL A 134 10.65 -5.46 10.09
CA VAL A 134 10.09 -4.99 8.82
C VAL A 134 9.15 -6.06 8.27
N ILE A 135 9.66 -7.24 7.95
CA ILE A 135 8.86 -8.29 7.29
C ILE A 135 7.82 -8.85 8.27
N GLY A 136 8.23 -9.28 9.46
CA GLY A 136 7.37 -9.93 10.46
C GLY A 136 6.20 -9.04 10.88
N ARG A 137 6.48 -7.82 11.36
CA ARG A 137 5.42 -6.88 11.75
C ARG A 137 4.45 -6.56 10.61
N SER A 138 4.95 -6.47 9.37
CA SER A 138 4.09 -6.23 8.20
C SER A 138 3.21 -7.45 7.91
N ILE A 139 3.77 -8.66 7.99
CA ILE A 139 3.00 -9.91 7.85
C ILE A 139 1.91 -9.99 8.91
N ASP A 140 2.25 -9.73 10.17
CA ASP A 140 1.30 -9.82 11.29
C ASP A 140 0.09 -8.91 11.05
N GLU A 141 0.32 -7.64 10.69
CA GLU A 141 -0.76 -6.70 10.40
C GLU A 141 -1.57 -7.09 9.15
N ILE A 142 -0.91 -7.58 8.10
CA ILE A 142 -1.59 -8.01 6.86
C ILE A 142 -2.52 -9.19 7.13
N VAL A 143 -2.03 -10.21 7.84
CA VAL A 143 -2.82 -11.40 8.18
C VAL A 143 -4.00 -11.02 9.08
N GLU A 144 -3.79 -10.11 10.02
CA GLU A 144 -4.85 -9.64 10.92
C GLU A 144 -5.95 -8.85 10.18
N LYS A 145 -5.57 -7.95 9.27
CA LYS A 145 -6.49 -6.90 8.77
C LYS A 145 -6.98 -7.05 7.33
N THR A 146 -6.41 -7.99 6.57
CA THR A 146 -6.73 -8.18 5.12
C THR A 146 -7.33 -9.56 4.87
N GLU A 147 -7.69 -9.86 3.62
CA GLU A 147 -8.22 -11.15 3.19
C GLU A 147 -7.20 -12.30 3.16
N ILE A 148 -5.92 -12.02 3.41
CA ILE A 148 -4.86 -13.03 3.39
C ILE A 148 -4.91 -13.85 4.68
N LYS A 149 -4.99 -15.18 4.54
CA LYS A 149 -5.09 -16.12 5.68
C LYS A 149 -3.75 -16.32 6.37
N SER A 150 -2.69 -16.55 5.61
CA SER A 150 -1.36 -16.74 6.17
C SER A 150 -0.27 -16.30 5.20
N ILE A 151 0.85 -15.82 5.74
CA ILE A 151 2.06 -15.48 4.98
C ILE A 151 3.26 -16.06 5.73
N LYS A 152 4.07 -16.87 5.06
CA LYS A 152 5.37 -17.33 5.56
C LYS A 152 6.49 -16.70 4.74
N CYS A 153 7.53 -16.22 5.41
CA CYS A 153 8.76 -15.74 4.78
C CYS A 153 9.92 -16.70 5.13
N VAL A 154 10.40 -17.42 4.13
CA VAL A 154 11.49 -18.40 4.27
C VAL A 154 12.74 -17.94 3.53
N ASN A 155 13.90 -18.40 3.99
CA ASN A 155 15.16 -18.10 3.33
C ASN A 155 15.28 -19.00 2.10
N ALA A 156 15.32 -18.42 0.91
CA ALA A 156 15.35 -19.18 -0.35
C ALA A 156 16.77 -19.42 -0.85
N GLU A 157 17.66 -18.45 -0.64
CA GLU A 157 19.04 -18.52 -1.12
C GLU A 157 19.98 -17.75 -0.18
N ARG A 158 21.24 -18.19 -0.15
CA ARG A 158 22.34 -17.53 0.57
C ARG A 158 23.49 -17.27 -0.38
N GLN A 159 24.11 -16.10 -0.23
CA GLN A 159 25.40 -15.79 -0.83
C GLN A 159 26.45 -15.80 0.29
N GLY A 160 27.21 -16.89 0.36
CA GLY A 160 28.06 -17.19 1.52
C GLY A 160 27.25 -17.27 2.81
N ARG A 161 27.61 -16.49 3.83
CA ARG A 161 26.90 -16.46 5.11
C ARG A 161 25.64 -15.60 5.10
N ARG A 162 25.43 -14.74 4.09
CA ARG A 162 24.32 -13.79 4.04
C ARG A 162 23.14 -14.37 3.29
N VAL A 163 21.92 -14.12 3.74
CA VAL A 163 20.73 -14.42 2.96
C VAL A 163 20.69 -13.45 1.78
N SER A 164 20.50 -13.96 0.56
CA SER A 164 20.42 -13.18 -0.68
C SER A 164 19.01 -13.10 -1.24
N LYS A 165 18.20 -14.14 -0.98
CA LYS A 165 16.83 -14.27 -1.51
C LYS A 165 15.89 -14.82 -0.45
N VAL A 166 14.67 -14.30 -0.42
CA VAL A 166 13.58 -14.83 0.39
C VAL A 166 12.44 -15.34 -0.49
N ARG A 167 11.67 -16.29 0.03
CA ARG A 167 10.44 -16.78 -0.58
C ARG A 167 9.27 -16.49 0.34
N PHE A 168 8.23 -15.90 -0.22
CA PHE A 168 6.94 -15.75 0.43
C PHE A 168 6.04 -16.89 -0.01
N GLU A 169 5.35 -17.49 0.94
CA GLU A 169 4.30 -18.50 0.74
C GLU A 169 3.01 -17.95 1.37
N ILE A 170 1.94 -17.94 0.61
CA ILE A 170 0.71 -17.21 0.87
C ILE A 170 -0.47 -18.14 0.73
N GLU A 171 -1.35 -18.10 1.72
CA GLU A 171 -2.65 -18.75 1.70
C GLU A 171 -3.74 -17.68 1.72
N MET A 172 -4.68 -17.75 0.78
CA MET A 172 -5.86 -16.87 0.75
C MET A 172 -6.99 -17.47 1.60
N ARG A 173 -7.91 -16.63 2.08
CA ARG A 173 -9.17 -17.11 2.69
C ARG A 173 -10.17 -17.58 1.66
#